data_AF-A0A5N7D7D7-F1
#
_entry.id   AF-A0A5N7D7D7-F1
#
_cell.length_a   1.000
_cell.length_b   1.000
_cell.length_c   1.000
_cell.angle_alpha   90.00
_cell.angle_beta   90.00
_cell.angle_gamma   90.00
#
_symmetry.space_group_name_H-M   'P 1'
#
loop_
_entity.id
_entity.type
_entity.pdbx_description
1 polymer ?
#
loop_
_entity_poly.entity_id
_entity_poly.type
_entity_poly.pdbx_seq_one_letter_code
_entity_poly.pdbx_strand_id
1 'polypeptide(L)'
;MRNYGSYALANSSNPRCSNSLYQSLQTNLGARKVDLDYGVDFLNLTFSNIPTAVSAAKKAGLAIIVLGTLSSFTHADLGFPGAQQQYLDAVLDASILAIWILSGGQPFVLNDSTLRSNAIPRFFLCGEFTGDALADILTGEVNHSGKLPISLPQDSSATPAFHDYHGRDDTGTADSLLGSHSTYQFPLLLRDTPMPFGFGLGYTTFSVSIPIVEAENEVIGMRLNITNTGSIPGEEVVQIYHRPHRG
;
A
#
# COMPACT_ATOMS: atom_id res chain seq x y z
N MET A 1 -11.63 3.69 24.08
CA MET A 1 -11.63 4.30 22.74
C MET A 1 -12.75 3.67 21.91
N ARG A 2 -13.60 4.47 21.28
CA ARG A 2 -14.69 4.00 20.40
C ARG A 2 -14.09 3.62 19.04
N ASN A 3 -14.31 2.37 18.60
CA ASN A 3 -13.85 1.84 17.32
C ASN A 3 -14.82 2.30 16.21
N TYR A 4 -14.44 3.32 15.45
CA TYR A 4 -15.20 3.84 14.32
C TYR A 4 -14.85 3.11 13.01
N GLY A 5 -14.84 1.78 13.03
CA GLY A 5 -14.74 0.95 11.83
C GLY A 5 -13.33 0.75 11.26
N SER A 6 -12.32 0.58 12.11
CA SER A 6 -10.92 0.24 11.75
C SER A 6 -10.60 -1.24 12.02
N TYR A 7 -11.59 -2.09 11.72
CA TYR A 7 -12.06 -3.27 12.42
C TYR A 7 -11.09 -4.30 13.05
N ALA A 8 -9.77 -4.23 12.89
CA ALA A 8 -8.90 -5.22 13.53
C ALA A 8 -7.43 -4.82 13.76
N LEU A 9 -6.97 -3.57 13.58
CA LEU A 9 -5.51 -3.32 13.70
C LEU A 9 -5.04 -3.15 15.16
N ALA A 10 -5.73 -2.31 15.94
CA ALA A 10 -5.41 -2.13 17.36
C ALA A 10 -6.41 -2.85 18.30
N ASN A 11 -7.71 -2.84 17.94
CA ASN A 11 -8.75 -3.50 18.72
C ASN A 11 -9.87 -4.00 17.79
N SER A 12 -10.39 -5.20 18.02
CA SER A 12 -11.57 -5.70 17.31
C SER A 12 -12.80 -4.87 17.67
N SER A 13 -13.71 -4.66 16.72
CA SER A 13 -15.02 -4.05 17.02
C SER A 13 -15.87 -4.96 17.91
N ASN A 14 -15.70 -6.27 17.77
CA ASN A 14 -16.32 -7.28 18.60
C ASN A 14 -15.29 -8.39 18.89
N PRO A 15 -14.60 -8.34 20.04
CA PRO A 15 -13.56 -9.31 20.39
C PRO A 15 -14.10 -10.74 20.61
N ARG A 16 -15.43 -10.95 20.53
CA ARG A 16 -16.02 -12.29 20.49
C ARG A 16 -16.00 -12.91 19.09
N CYS A 17 -15.90 -12.09 18.05
CA CYS A 17 -15.97 -12.51 16.65
C CYS A 17 -14.59 -12.52 15.97
N SER A 18 -13.66 -11.64 16.37
CA SER A 18 -12.33 -11.56 15.77
C SER A 18 -11.28 -10.97 16.70
N ASN A 19 -10.00 -11.19 16.36
CA ASN A 19 -8.87 -10.62 17.08
C ASN A 19 -8.39 -9.31 16.46
N SER A 20 -7.70 -8.49 17.25
CA SER A 20 -6.84 -7.44 16.68
C SER A 20 -5.54 -8.03 16.12
N LEU A 21 -4.87 -7.33 15.21
CA LEU A 21 -3.58 -7.70 14.65
C LEU A 21 -2.56 -7.96 15.76
N TYR A 22 -2.55 -7.13 16.81
CA TYR A 22 -1.71 -7.37 17.97
C TYR A 22 -2.00 -8.74 18.62
N GLN A 23 -3.26 -9.07 18.84
CA GLN A 23 -3.66 -10.36 19.43
C GLN A 23 -3.33 -11.55 18.50
N SER A 24 -3.58 -11.40 17.19
CA SER A 24 -3.26 -12.42 16.19
C SER A 24 -1.75 -12.64 16.07
N LEU A 25 -0.94 -11.57 16.06
CA LEU A 25 0.52 -11.67 16.09
C LEU A 25 1.05 -12.29 17.39
N GLN A 26 0.46 -11.96 18.54
CA GLN A 26 0.80 -12.62 19.80
C GLN A 26 0.49 -14.12 19.79
N THR A 27 -0.61 -14.50 19.13
CA THR A 27 -1.00 -15.90 18.97
C THR A 27 -0.02 -16.63 18.05
N ASN A 28 0.34 -16.04 16.91
CA ASN A 28 1.19 -16.67 15.89
C ASN A 28 2.68 -16.67 16.27
N LEU A 29 3.18 -15.59 16.90
CA LEU A 29 4.61 -15.41 17.21
C LEU A 29 4.97 -15.71 18.67
N GLY A 30 3.96 -15.66 19.55
CA GLY A 30 4.08 -15.80 21.00
C GLY A 30 4.00 -14.46 21.74
N ALA A 31 3.18 -14.40 22.78
CA ALA A 31 2.83 -13.16 23.50
C ALA A 31 4.03 -12.34 24.04
N ARG A 32 5.16 -13.00 24.35
CA ARG A 32 6.37 -12.32 24.87
C ARG A 32 7.27 -11.73 23.78
N LYS A 33 6.94 -11.93 22.49
CA LYS A 33 7.73 -11.46 21.34
C LYS A 33 7.11 -10.25 20.65
N VAL A 34 5.92 -9.83 21.07
CA VAL A 34 5.17 -8.74 20.43
C VAL A 34 4.79 -7.75 21.51
N ASP A 35 5.33 -6.54 21.40
CA ASP A 35 5.01 -5.39 22.23
C ASP A 35 4.09 -4.44 21.43
N LEU A 36 3.13 -3.82 22.12
CA LEU A 36 2.24 -2.81 21.52
C LEU A 36 2.63 -1.41 22.00
N ASP A 37 2.88 -0.53 21.05
CA ASP A 37 3.03 0.91 21.27
C ASP A 37 2.01 1.65 20.39
N TYR A 38 1.29 2.60 20.97
CA TYR A 38 0.25 3.35 20.24
C TYR A 38 0.83 4.49 19.38
N GLY A 39 2.11 4.83 19.54
CA GLY A 39 2.79 5.88 18.81
C GLY A 39 2.06 7.21 18.93
N VAL A 40 1.61 7.73 17.78
CA VAL A 40 0.94 9.01 17.64
C VAL A 40 -0.58 8.87 17.51
N ASP A 41 -1.30 9.86 18.03
CA ASP A 41 -2.75 9.96 17.86
C ASP A 41 -3.07 10.61 16.50
N PHE A 42 -4.10 10.13 15.82
CA PHE A 42 -4.58 10.70 14.57
C PHE A 42 -5.51 11.92 14.78
N LEU A 43 -6.06 12.10 16.00
CA LEU A 43 -6.89 13.26 16.38
C LEU A 43 -6.07 14.43 16.91
N ASN A 44 -4.90 14.16 17.50
CA ASN A 44 -4.12 15.16 18.22
C ASN A 44 -2.73 15.33 17.59
N LEU A 45 -2.35 16.57 17.29
CA LEU A 45 -1.03 16.93 16.77
C LEU A 45 0.04 16.93 17.90
N THR A 46 0.28 15.77 18.51
CA THR A 46 1.36 15.58 19.49
C THR A 46 2.46 14.68 18.94
N PHE A 47 3.70 15.08 19.23
CA PHE A 47 4.92 14.34 18.90
C PHE A 47 5.54 13.65 20.13
N SER A 48 4.93 13.80 21.31
CA SER A 48 5.52 13.43 22.61
C SER A 48 5.89 11.96 22.72
N ASN A 49 5.17 11.08 22.02
CA ASN A 49 5.34 9.64 22.11
C ASN A 49 6.34 9.07 21.10
N ILE A 50 6.74 9.85 20.08
CA ILE A 50 7.64 9.38 19.02
C ILE A 50 8.97 8.87 19.60
N PRO A 51 9.67 9.57 20.51
CA PRO A 51 10.93 9.07 21.08
C PRO A 51 10.79 7.73 21.81
N THR A 52 9.67 7.54 22.52
CA THR A 52 9.36 6.29 23.24
C THR A 52 9.10 5.16 22.25
N ALA A 53 8.28 5.40 21.23
CA ALA A 53 7.96 4.41 20.20
C ALA A 53 9.20 3.98 19.40
N VAL A 54 10.07 4.93 19.04
CA VAL A 54 11.36 4.64 18.38
C VAL A 54 12.25 3.80 19.29
N SER A 55 12.32 4.10 20.60
CA SER A 55 13.12 3.32 21.55
C SER A 55 12.60 1.89 21.71
N ALA A 56 11.28 1.70 21.74
CA ALA A 56 10.64 0.38 21.76
C ALA A 56 10.95 -0.40 20.48
N ALA A 57 10.80 0.23 19.31
CA ALA A 57 11.12 -0.36 18.02
C ALA A 57 12.60 -0.78 17.90
N LYS A 58 13.53 0.04 18.39
CA LYS A 58 14.96 -0.32 18.45
C LYS A 58 15.21 -1.58 19.29
N LYS A 59 14.52 -1.71 20.42
CA LYS A 59 14.64 -2.87 21.31
C LYS A 59 14.06 -4.14 20.66
N ALA A 60 12.97 -4.00 19.91
CA ALA A 60 12.31 -5.12 19.23
C ALA A 60 13.06 -5.59 17.98
N GLY A 61 13.76 -4.69 17.26
CA GLY A 61 14.52 -4.99 16.04
C GLY A 61 13.69 -5.05 14.75
N LEU A 62 12.36 -5.07 14.86
CA LEU A 62 11.40 -4.97 13.76
C LEU A 62 10.22 -4.11 14.23
N ALA A 63 9.82 -3.12 13.43
CA ALA A 63 8.63 -2.32 13.66
C ALA A 63 7.54 -2.69 12.65
N ILE A 64 6.37 -3.10 13.13
CA ILE A 64 5.15 -3.20 12.33
C ILE A 64 4.31 -1.96 12.65
N ILE A 65 4.24 -1.04 11.70
CA ILE A 65 3.65 0.29 11.89
C ILE A 65 2.37 0.38 11.07
N VAL A 66 1.26 0.71 11.71
CA VAL A 66 -0.02 0.88 11.03
C VAL A 66 -0.34 2.37 10.91
N LEU A 67 -0.42 2.90 9.69
CA LEU A 67 -0.75 4.31 9.44
C LEU A 67 -1.82 4.47 8.37
N GLY A 68 -2.51 5.61 8.40
CA GLY A 68 -3.46 6.07 7.38
C GLY A 68 -4.71 6.70 7.99
N THR A 69 -5.91 6.28 7.55
CA THR A 69 -7.20 6.87 7.96
C THR A 69 -8.20 5.84 8.47
N LEU A 70 -9.20 6.36 9.19
CA LEU A 70 -10.35 5.59 9.67
C LEU A 70 -11.54 5.71 8.71
N SER A 71 -12.51 4.79 8.84
CA SER A 71 -13.77 4.89 8.11
C SER A 71 -14.48 6.22 8.42
N SER A 72 -15.17 6.80 7.44
CA SER A 72 -15.89 8.08 7.56
C SER A 72 -15.03 9.35 7.61
N PHE A 73 -13.70 9.22 7.54
CA PHE A 73 -12.77 10.36 7.50
C PHE A 73 -12.02 10.40 6.17
N THR A 74 -12.58 11.13 5.20
CA THR A 74 -11.93 11.51 3.94
C THR A 74 -11.40 12.93 4.08
N HIS A 75 -10.22 13.21 3.53
CA HIS A 75 -9.63 14.56 3.57
C HIS A 75 -9.03 14.95 2.21
N ALA A 76 -8.91 16.26 1.98
CA ALA A 76 -8.51 16.82 0.67
C ALA A 76 -7.02 16.66 0.34
N ASP A 77 -6.18 16.58 1.37
CA ASP A 77 -4.76 16.24 1.22
C ASP A 77 -4.60 14.71 1.08
N LEU A 78 -3.67 14.20 0.29
CA LEU A 78 -3.37 12.76 0.26
C LEU A 78 -2.19 12.39 1.18
N GLY A 79 -1.60 13.35 1.90
CA GLY A 79 -0.66 13.11 2.98
C GLY A 79 -1.28 12.45 4.22
N PHE A 80 -0.46 12.03 5.18
CA PHE A 80 -0.97 11.41 6.41
C PHE A 80 -1.52 12.45 7.39
N PRO A 81 -2.68 12.20 8.01
CA PRO A 81 -3.20 13.08 9.03
C PRO A 81 -2.38 12.99 10.32
N GLY A 82 -2.28 14.12 11.03
CA GLY A 82 -1.61 14.18 12.32
C GLY A 82 -0.08 14.10 12.22
N ALA A 83 0.54 13.47 13.22
CA ALA A 83 1.99 13.29 13.31
C ALA A 83 2.49 11.96 12.69
N GLN A 84 1.67 11.30 11.87
CA GLN A 84 1.94 9.94 11.36
C GLN A 84 3.16 9.89 10.43
N GLN A 85 3.34 10.88 9.55
CA GLN A 85 4.52 10.96 8.69
C GLN A 85 5.80 11.10 9.53
N GLN A 86 5.79 12.02 10.51
CA GLN A 86 6.94 12.27 11.38
C GLN A 86 7.27 11.05 12.24
N TYR A 87 6.25 10.28 12.65
CA TYR A 87 6.47 9.02 13.35
C TYR A 87 7.14 7.98 12.46
N LEU A 88 6.67 7.79 11.22
CA LEU A 88 7.28 6.88 10.26
C LEU A 88 8.74 7.28 9.98
N ASP A 89 8.97 8.56 9.68
CA ASP A 89 10.29 9.11 9.39
C ASP A 89 11.25 8.86 10.56
N ALA A 90 10.83 9.11 11.79
CA ALA A 90 11.65 8.91 12.98
C ALA A 90 12.04 7.43 13.20
N VAL A 91 11.16 6.48 12.85
CA VAL A 91 11.47 5.04 12.93
C VAL A 91 12.45 4.64 11.82
N LEU A 92 12.26 5.14 10.59
CA LEU A 92 13.12 4.85 9.45
C LEU A 92 14.51 5.46 9.61
N ASP A 93 14.60 6.70 10.10
CA ASP A 93 15.86 7.41 10.35
C ASP A 93 16.67 6.75 11.46
N ALA A 94 16.01 6.03 12.36
CA ALA A 94 16.65 5.19 13.36
C ALA A 94 17.22 3.87 12.79
N SER A 95 17.14 3.65 11.46
CA SER A 95 17.63 2.45 10.77
C SER A 95 17.01 1.15 11.26
N ILE A 96 15.74 1.20 11.65
CA ILE A 96 14.96 0.04 12.13
C ILE A 96 14.28 -0.60 10.92
N LEU A 97 14.28 -1.93 10.85
CA LEU A 97 13.47 -2.63 9.86
C LEU A 97 11.99 -2.33 10.10
N ALA A 98 11.31 -1.77 9.11
CA ALA A 98 9.94 -1.29 9.24
C ALA A 98 9.03 -1.88 8.16
N ILE A 99 7.97 -2.55 8.60
CA ILE A 99 6.82 -2.93 7.78
C ILE A 99 5.74 -1.89 8.03
N TRP A 100 5.40 -1.12 7.01
CA TRP A 100 4.36 -0.10 7.11
C TRP A 100 3.05 -0.60 6.49
N ILE A 101 2.09 -0.91 7.33
CA ILE A 101 0.72 -1.28 6.92
C ILE A 101 -0.06 0.01 6.64
N LEU A 102 -0.42 0.21 5.37
CA LEU A 102 -1.20 1.34 4.91
C LEU A 102 -2.70 1.03 4.97
N SER A 103 -3.40 1.64 5.93
CA SER A 103 -4.83 1.45 6.20
C SER A 103 -5.67 2.67 5.81
N GLY A 104 -6.85 2.47 5.22
CA GLY A 104 -7.78 3.57 4.95
C GLY A 104 -8.59 3.39 3.68
N GLY A 105 -9.56 4.27 3.46
CA GLY A 105 -10.48 4.20 2.31
C GLY A 105 -10.05 4.98 1.07
N GLN A 106 -9.12 5.93 1.20
CA GLN A 106 -8.66 6.80 0.11
C GLN A 106 -7.20 6.45 -0.30
N PRO A 107 -6.71 6.96 -1.44
CA PRO A 107 -5.28 6.93 -1.76
C PRO A 107 -4.47 7.71 -0.72
N PHE A 108 -3.20 7.35 -0.56
CA PHE A 108 -2.21 8.16 0.16
C PHE A 108 -1.00 8.41 -0.74
N VAL A 109 -0.34 9.52 -0.49
CA VAL A 109 0.94 9.83 -1.14
C VAL A 109 1.99 8.83 -0.70
N LEU A 110 2.65 8.23 -1.68
CA LEU A 110 3.85 7.42 -1.49
C LEU A 110 5.08 8.23 -1.90
N ASN A 111 5.52 9.13 -1.01
CA ASN A 111 6.71 9.94 -1.21
C ASN A 111 8.00 9.14 -0.96
N ASP A 112 9.14 9.74 -1.27
CA ASP A 112 10.47 9.14 -1.09
C ASP A 112 10.72 8.63 0.33
N SER A 113 10.18 9.31 1.35
CA SER A 113 10.35 8.86 2.73
C SER A 113 9.59 7.57 3.00
N THR A 114 8.31 7.50 2.59
CA THR A 114 7.48 6.31 2.77
C THR A 114 8.05 5.08 2.06
N LEU A 115 8.65 5.28 0.88
CA LEU A 115 9.26 4.24 0.06
C LEU A 115 10.54 3.66 0.66
N ARG A 116 11.08 4.24 1.74
CA ARG A 116 12.20 3.63 2.51
C ARG A 116 11.75 2.46 3.38
N SER A 117 10.44 2.26 3.57
CA SER A 117 9.91 1.12 4.34
C SER A 117 10.31 -0.20 3.68
N ASN A 118 10.61 -1.23 4.48
CA ASN A 118 11.02 -2.54 3.96
C ASN A 118 9.88 -3.30 3.28
N ALA A 119 8.65 -3.05 3.71
CA ALA A 119 7.44 -3.53 3.07
C ALA A 119 6.30 -2.54 3.31
N ILE A 120 5.40 -2.41 2.33
CA ILE A 120 4.23 -1.53 2.42
C ILE A 120 2.95 -2.31 2.06
N PRO A 121 2.42 -3.14 2.98
CA PRO A 121 1.16 -3.83 2.73
C PRO A 121 0.00 -2.85 2.74
N ARG A 122 -0.71 -2.73 1.61
CA ARG A 122 -1.93 -1.91 1.50
C ARG A 122 -3.17 -2.72 1.86
N PHE A 123 -3.89 -2.28 2.88
CA PHE A 123 -5.18 -2.86 3.27
C PHE A 123 -6.25 -1.78 3.33
N PHE A 124 -7.32 -1.94 2.56
CA PHE A 124 -8.49 -1.06 2.64
C PHE A 124 -9.26 -1.33 3.95
N LEU A 125 -10.53 -0.94 3.99
CA LEU A 125 -11.40 -1.21 5.14
C LEU A 125 -11.96 -2.64 5.07
N CYS A 126 -11.10 -3.64 5.30
CA CYS A 126 -11.30 -5.06 4.98
C CYS A 126 -12.17 -5.88 5.97
N GLY A 127 -12.88 -5.22 6.90
CA GLY A 127 -13.83 -5.89 7.81
C GLY A 127 -13.19 -6.54 9.05
N GLU A 128 -13.98 -7.34 9.78
CA GLU A 128 -13.67 -7.78 11.16
C GLU A 128 -12.51 -8.77 11.29
N PHE A 129 -12.24 -9.59 10.28
CA PHE A 129 -11.13 -10.57 10.27
C PHE A 129 -9.82 -10.02 9.73
N THR A 130 -9.73 -8.70 9.51
CA THR A 130 -8.54 -8.06 8.93
C THR A 130 -7.28 -8.35 9.74
N GLY A 131 -7.36 -8.42 11.08
CA GLY A 131 -6.20 -8.59 11.96
C GLY A 131 -5.62 -9.99 11.88
N ASP A 132 -6.49 -11.01 11.86
CA ASP A 132 -6.11 -12.40 11.65
C ASP A 132 -5.52 -12.59 10.23
N ALA A 133 -6.20 -12.10 9.20
CA ALA A 133 -5.72 -12.20 7.82
C ALA A 133 -4.37 -11.50 7.60
N LEU A 134 -4.15 -10.33 8.21
CA LEU A 134 -2.86 -9.65 8.18
C LEU A 134 -1.78 -10.43 8.90
N ALA A 135 -2.09 -11.03 10.05
CA ALA A 135 -1.12 -11.84 10.77
C ALA A 135 -0.67 -13.04 9.92
N ASP A 136 -1.62 -13.76 9.31
CA ASP A 136 -1.34 -14.91 8.44
C ASP A 136 -0.50 -14.53 7.22
N ILE A 137 -0.77 -13.36 6.63
CA ILE A 137 0.04 -12.82 5.55
C ILE A 137 1.44 -12.50 6.07
N LEU A 138 1.57 -11.70 7.12
CA LEU A 138 2.87 -11.24 7.65
C LEU A 138 3.77 -12.38 8.14
N THR A 139 3.19 -13.48 8.61
CA THR A 139 3.93 -14.68 9.02
C THR A 139 4.23 -15.62 7.85
N GLY A 140 3.68 -15.35 6.66
CA GLY A 140 3.85 -16.18 5.47
C GLY A 140 3.00 -17.45 5.48
N GLU A 141 2.02 -17.56 6.39
CA GLU A 141 1.04 -18.66 6.39
C GLU A 141 0.18 -18.63 5.14
N VAL A 142 -0.18 -17.43 4.68
CA VAL A 142 -0.93 -17.21 3.44
C VAL A 142 -0.13 -16.31 2.50
N ASN A 143 -0.04 -16.71 1.23
CA ASN A 143 0.50 -15.87 0.17
C ASN A 143 -0.56 -14.85 -0.28
N HIS A 144 -0.15 -13.60 -0.50
CA HIS A 144 -1.05 -12.53 -0.93
C HIS A 144 -1.09 -12.39 -2.45
N SER A 145 -2.29 -12.11 -2.99
CA SER A 145 -2.55 -12.00 -4.45
C SER A 145 -3.26 -10.72 -4.86
N GLY A 146 -3.51 -9.80 -3.92
CA GLY A 146 -4.24 -8.57 -4.17
C GLY A 146 -3.55 -7.67 -5.19
N LYS A 147 -4.33 -7.12 -6.12
CA LYS A 147 -3.91 -6.08 -7.07
C LYS A 147 -4.66 -4.79 -6.79
N LEU A 148 -3.97 -3.66 -6.90
CA LEU A 148 -4.53 -2.36 -6.58
C LEU A 148 -5.64 -1.97 -7.57
N PRO A 149 -6.84 -1.60 -7.09
CA PRO A 149 -7.91 -1.08 -7.94
C PRO A 149 -7.77 0.42 -8.23
N ILE A 150 -6.74 1.08 -7.68
CA ILE A 150 -6.43 2.52 -7.79
C ILE A 150 -4.92 2.71 -7.81
N SER A 151 -4.41 3.72 -8.51
CA SER A 151 -2.99 4.08 -8.41
C SER A 151 -2.72 4.96 -7.18
N LEU A 152 -1.54 4.82 -6.58
CA LEU A 152 -1.10 5.63 -5.44
C LEU A 152 -0.04 6.65 -5.90
N PRO A 153 -0.32 7.96 -5.83
CA PRO A 153 0.57 8.99 -6.38
C PRO A 153 1.77 9.27 -5.49
N GLN A 154 2.87 9.79 -6.07
CA GLN A 154 4.03 10.28 -5.31
C GLN A 154 3.79 11.69 -4.71
N ASP A 155 2.80 12.43 -5.23
CA ASP A 155 2.43 13.76 -4.76
C ASP A 155 0.92 14.01 -4.89
N SER A 156 0.32 14.74 -3.96
CA SER A 156 -1.11 15.08 -3.98
C SER A 156 -1.50 15.86 -5.25
N SER A 157 -0.60 16.69 -5.79
CA SER A 157 -0.81 17.45 -7.03
C SER A 157 -0.78 16.60 -8.30
N ALA A 158 -0.34 15.34 -8.22
CA ALA A 158 -0.43 14.39 -9.33
C ALA A 158 -1.86 13.90 -9.57
N THR A 159 -2.79 14.23 -8.67
CA THR A 159 -4.20 13.91 -8.88
C THR A 159 -4.79 14.71 -10.05
N PRO A 160 -5.64 14.09 -10.88
CA PRO A 160 -6.07 12.70 -10.80
C PRO A 160 -4.99 11.71 -11.34
N ALA A 161 -4.80 10.60 -10.62
CA ALA A 161 -3.80 9.57 -10.90
C ALA A 161 -4.48 8.24 -11.27
N PHE A 162 -5.19 8.23 -12.39
CA PHE A 162 -5.81 7.01 -12.95
C PHE A 162 -4.91 6.43 -14.04
N HIS A 163 -5.13 5.17 -14.42
CA HIS A 163 -4.27 4.45 -15.38
C HIS A 163 -4.73 4.60 -16.84
N ASP A 164 -6.00 4.94 -17.05
CA ASP A 164 -6.67 5.03 -18.35
C ASP A 164 -6.66 6.45 -18.94
N TYR A 165 -5.59 7.20 -18.70
CA TYR A 165 -5.40 8.54 -19.23
C TYR A 165 -5.20 8.58 -20.76
N HIS A 166 -5.48 9.74 -21.35
CA HIS A 166 -5.26 9.95 -22.77
C HIS A 166 -3.76 10.02 -23.08
N GLY A 167 -3.34 9.60 -24.28
CA GLY A 167 -1.90 9.49 -24.61
C GLY A 167 -1.14 10.81 -24.57
N ARG A 168 -1.84 11.95 -24.62
CA ARG A 168 -1.25 13.27 -24.43
C ARG A 168 -0.86 13.57 -22.98
N ASP A 169 -1.38 12.79 -22.03
CA ASP A 169 -1.17 12.94 -20.59
C ASP A 169 -0.14 11.94 -20.03
N ASP A 170 0.42 11.08 -20.90
CA ASP A 170 1.31 9.95 -20.56
C ASP A 170 2.66 10.37 -19.97
N THR A 171 3.16 11.53 -20.38
CA THR A 171 4.51 11.98 -20.03
C THR A 171 4.57 12.94 -18.82
N GLY A 172 3.43 13.21 -18.18
CA GLY A 172 3.33 14.28 -17.19
C GLY A 172 3.83 15.63 -17.74
N THR A 173 4.34 16.50 -16.87
CA THR A 173 5.01 17.74 -17.31
C THR A 173 6.49 17.52 -17.66
N ALA A 174 7.06 16.34 -17.36
CA ALA A 174 8.49 16.06 -17.49
C ALA A 174 8.95 15.88 -18.95
N ASP A 175 8.11 15.30 -19.80
CA ASP A 175 8.32 15.24 -21.24
C ASP A 175 7.16 15.95 -21.94
N SER A 176 7.12 17.28 -21.75
CA SER A 176 6.14 18.08 -22.45
C SER A 176 6.33 17.86 -23.95
N LEU A 177 5.23 17.51 -24.65
CA LEU A 177 5.13 17.36 -26.10
C LEU A 177 5.68 18.56 -26.92
N LEU A 178 6.08 19.64 -26.24
CA LEU A 178 6.65 20.86 -26.79
C LEU A 178 8.18 20.85 -26.85
N GLY A 179 8.87 19.79 -26.39
CA GLY A 179 10.32 19.66 -26.47
C GLY A 179 11.10 20.79 -25.76
N SER A 180 10.46 21.50 -24.84
CA SER A 180 11.04 22.64 -24.12
C SER A 180 10.74 22.56 -22.63
N HIS A 181 11.79 22.43 -21.84
CA HIS A 181 11.74 22.60 -20.40
C HIS A 181 11.71 24.09 -20.06
N SER A 182 10.54 24.62 -19.73
CA SER A 182 10.40 26.00 -19.25
C SER A 182 10.52 26.05 -17.73
N THR A 183 10.94 27.19 -17.16
CA THR A 183 10.97 27.37 -15.70
C THR A 183 9.59 27.23 -15.06
N TYR A 184 8.50 27.39 -15.82
CA TYR A 184 7.12 27.15 -15.36
C TYR A 184 6.82 25.70 -15.00
N GLN A 185 7.63 24.74 -15.48
CA GLN A 185 7.42 23.31 -15.23
C GLN A 185 8.16 22.82 -13.97
N PHE A 186 8.98 23.67 -13.33
CA PHE A 186 9.77 23.27 -12.17
C PHE A 186 9.12 23.75 -10.85
N PRO A 187 9.07 22.90 -9.80
CA PRO A 187 9.49 21.48 -9.79
C PRO A 187 8.60 20.59 -10.68
N LEU A 188 9.22 19.58 -11.30
CA LEU A 188 8.53 18.67 -12.24
C LEU A 188 7.46 17.85 -11.50
N LEU A 189 6.27 17.74 -12.11
CA LEU A 189 5.23 16.86 -11.64
C LEU A 189 5.39 15.49 -12.31
N LEU A 190 5.79 14.51 -11.51
CA LEU A 190 5.84 13.12 -11.95
C LEU A 190 4.42 12.53 -11.87
N ARG A 191 3.88 12.09 -13.01
CA ARG A 191 2.62 11.36 -13.07
C ARG A 191 2.79 9.86 -12.84
N ASP A 192 4.03 9.37 -12.90
CA ASP A 192 4.35 7.99 -12.55
C ASP A 192 4.00 7.73 -11.08
N THR A 193 3.17 6.71 -10.89
CA THR A 193 2.71 6.32 -9.56
C THR A 193 3.58 5.18 -9.04
N PRO A 194 4.19 5.29 -7.84
CA PRO A 194 5.02 4.23 -7.28
C PRO A 194 4.31 2.88 -7.18
N MET A 195 3.00 2.89 -6.99
CA MET A 195 2.14 1.70 -7.06
C MET A 195 0.96 1.98 -7.99
N PRO A 196 1.05 1.59 -9.28
CA PRO A 196 -0.01 1.85 -10.26
C PRO A 196 -1.23 0.93 -10.06
N PHE A 197 -2.34 1.27 -10.73
CA PHE A 197 -3.46 0.36 -10.92
C PHE A 197 -2.95 -1.01 -11.41
N GLY A 198 -3.51 -2.08 -10.83
CA GLY A 198 -3.11 -3.43 -11.16
C GLY A 198 -1.81 -3.90 -10.50
N PHE A 199 -1.08 -3.03 -9.80
CA PHE A 199 0.12 -3.41 -9.07
C PHE A 199 -0.23 -4.26 -7.85
N GLY A 200 0.59 -5.27 -7.61
CA GLY A 200 0.52 -6.08 -6.40
C GLY A 200 1.57 -7.17 -6.46
N LEU A 201 2.27 -7.35 -5.34
CA LEU A 201 3.30 -8.36 -5.19
C LEU A 201 2.70 -9.68 -4.70
N GLY A 202 3.55 -10.70 -4.60
CA GLY A 202 3.29 -11.99 -3.95
C GLY A 202 4.58 -12.48 -3.28
N TYR A 203 4.48 -13.50 -2.43
CA TYR A 203 5.64 -14.20 -1.87
C TYR A 203 6.26 -15.21 -2.84
N THR A 204 5.62 -15.44 -4.00
CA THR A 204 6.15 -16.26 -5.10
C THR A 204 6.23 -15.42 -6.37
N THR A 205 6.95 -15.94 -7.38
CA THR A 205 7.09 -15.30 -8.68
C THR A 205 6.35 -16.08 -9.75
N PHE A 206 5.89 -15.38 -10.79
CA PHE A 206 5.24 -15.97 -11.94
C PHE A 206 5.93 -15.54 -13.23
N SER A 207 6.01 -16.46 -14.18
CA SER A 207 6.31 -16.15 -15.58
C SER A 207 5.04 -16.26 -16.41
N VAL A 208 4.82 -15.29 -17.28
CA VAL A 208 3.68 -15.23 -18.20
C VAL A 208 4.24 -15.30 -19.62
N SER A 209 3.73 -16.24 -20.42
CA SER A 209 4.19 -16.39 -21.81
C SER A 209 3.70 -15.23 -22.68
N ILE A 210 4.37 -15.02 -23.81
CA ILE A 210 3.82 -14.18 -24.88
C ILE A 210 2.44 -14.76 -25.27
N PRO A 211 1.37 -13.94 -25.31
CA PRO A 211 0.06 -14.42 -25.69
C PRO A 211 -0.01 -14.77 -27.19
N ILE A 212 -0.68 -15.86 -27.51
CA ILE A 212 -1.14 -16.17 -28.87
C ILE A 212 -2.50 -15.49 -29.03
N VAL A 213 -2.62 -14.63 -30.03
CA VAL A 213 -3.82 -13.86 -30.31
C VAL A 213 -4.40 -14.30 -31.64
N GLU A 214 -5.67 -14.70 -31.63
CA GLU A 214 -6.45 -15.06 -32.80
C GLU A 214 -7.64 -14.11 -32.88
N ALA A 215 -7.88 -13.52 -34.05
CA ALA A 215 -9.01 -12.64 -34.27
C ALA A 215 -9.89 -13.24 -35.36
N GLU A 216 -11.17 -13.46 -35.04
CA GLU A 216 -12.18 -13.91 -35.98
C GLU A 216 -13.42 -13.03 -35.84
N ASN A 217 -13.81 -12.37 -36.94
CA ASN A 217 -14.86 -11.34 -36.94
C ASN A 217 -14.58 -10.25 -35.90
N GLU A 218 -15.52 -10.03 -34.97
CA GLU A 218 -15.41 -9.05 -33.88
C GLU A 218 -14.92 -9.68 -32.55
N VAL A 219 -14.45 -10.93 -32.58
CA VAL A 219 -13.99 -11.66 -31.38
C VAL A 219 -12.48 -11.81 -31.43
N ILE A 220 -11.82 -11.39 -30.35
CA ILE A 220 -10.40 -11.60 -30.12
C ILE A 220 -10.24 -12.70 -29.06
N GLY A 221 -9.74 -13.86 -29.50
CA GLY A 221 -9.28 -14.93 -28.63
C GLY A 221 -7.83 -14.70 -28.22
N MET A 222 -7.54 -14.85 -26.92
CA MET A 222 -6.18 -14.78 -26.39
C MET A 222 -5.88 -16.04 -25.58
N ARG A 223 -4.74 -16.66 -25.83
CA ARG A 223 -4.25 -17.81 -25.06
C ARG A 223 -2.83 -17.53 -24.58
N LEU A 224 -2.58 -17.77 -23.30
CA LEU A 224 -1.26 -17.64 -22.68
C LEU A 224 -1.10 -18.69 -21.58
N ASN A 225 0.15 -18.98 -21.24
CA ASN A 225 0.51 -19.84 -20.12
C ASN A 225 1.03 -18.97 -18.96
N ILE A 226 0.63 -19.33 -17.74
CA ILE A 226 1.10 -18.72 -16.50
C ILE A 226 1.75 -19.84 -15.70
N THR A 227 3.01 -19.64 -15.29
CA THR A 227 3.76 -20.63 -14.51
C THR A 227 4.25 -20.00 -13.23
N ASN A 228 3.89 -20.60 -12.09
CA ASN A 228 4.51 -20.28 -10.80
C ASN A 228 5.96 -20.77 -10.83
N THR A 229 6.91 -19.84 -10.73
CA THR A 229 8.36 -20.08 -10.80
C THR A 229 9.03 -20.07 -9.42
N GLY A 230 8.30 -19.73 -8.37
CA GLY A 230 8.84 -19.76 -7.01
C GLY A 230 8.60 -21.09 -6.29
N SER A 231 8.99 -21.14 -5.03
CA SER A 231 9.00 -22.37 -4.21
C SER A 231 7.73 -22.58 -3.38
N ILE A 232 6.79 -21.65 -3.42
CA ILE A 232 5.56 -21.71 -2.63
C ILE A 232 4.32 -21.52 -3.52
N PRO A 233 3.16 -22.09 -3.13
CA PRO A 233 1.89 -21.82 -3.80
C PRO A 233 1.56 -20.32 -3.81
N GLY A 234 0.84 -19.88 -4.83
CA GLY A 234 0.37 -18.51 -4.95
C GLY A 234 -0.65 -18.37 -6.07
N GLU A 235 -1.28 -17.21 -6.11
CA GLU A 235 -2.24 -16.83 -7.14
C GLU A 235 -1.75 -15.59 -7.87
N GLU A 236 -2.09 -15.48 -9.15
CA GLU A 236 -1.72 -14.34 -9.99
C GLU A 236 -2.95 -13.85 -10.78
N VAL A 237 -3.04 -12.54 -10.94
CA VAL A 237 -4.08 -11.89 -11.73
C VAL A 237 -3.45 -11.35 -13.00
N VAL A 238 -3.64 -12.08 -14.11
CA VAL A 238 -3.23 -11.62 -15.43
C VAL A 238 -4.22 -10.56 -15.93
N GLN A 239 -3.68 -9.40 -16.28
CA GLN A 239 -4.45 -8.22 -16.65
C GLN A 239 -4.21 -7.90 -18.12
N ILE A 240 -5.30 -7.71 -18.87
CA ILE A 240 -5.26 -7.39 -20.30
C ILE A 240 -5.72 -5.95 -20.47
N TYR A 241 -4.85 -5.13 -21.04
CA TYR A 241 -5.11 -3.72 -21.33
C TYR A 241 -5.23 -3.52 -22.83
N HIS A 242 -6.27 -2.83 -23.28
CA HIS A 242 -6.49 -2.50 -24.68
C HIS A 242 -6.46 -0.99 -24.85
N ARG A 243 -5.54 -0.52 -25.71
CA ARG A 243 -5.46 0.88 -26.13
C ARG A 243 -5.78 0.97 -27.63
N PRO A 244 -6.95 1.51 -28.02
CA PRO A 244 -7.26 1.64 -29.43
C PRO A 244 -6.31 2.65 -30.09
N HIS A 245 -5.81 2.32 -31.27
CA HIS A 245 -5.06 3.28 -32.08
C HIS A 245 -6.02 4.41 -32.50
N ARG A 246 -5.75 5.63 -32.06
CA ARG A 246 -6.39 6.83 -32.60
C ARG A 246 -5.44 7.35 -33.67
N GLY A 247 -5.92 7.38 -34.93
CA GLY A 247 -5.16 7.90 -36.07
C GLY A 247 -4.70 9.33 -35.88
#